data_AF-A0A7Y3P115-F1
#
_entry.id   AF-A0A7Y3P115-F1
#
_cell.length_a   1.000
_cell.length_b   1.000
_cell.length_c   1.000
_cell.angle_alpha   90.00
_cell.angle_beta   90.00
_cell.angle_gamma   90.00
#
_symmetry.space_group_name_H-M   'P 1'
#
loop_
_entity.id
_entity.type
_entity.pdbx_description
1 polymer ?
#
loop_
_entity_poly.entity_id
_entity_poly.type
_entity_poly.pdbx_seq_one_letter_code
_entity_poly.pdbx_strand_id
1 'polypeptide(L)' 'MNVRNFFTPEQQALLKAAIGKAEHETNGEIRLHLENNCDGDPVQRATAVFHRLHMHKTKNRNSVLF' A
#
# COMPACT_ATOMS: atom_id res chain seq x y z
N MET A 1 19.64 -4.76 2.52
CA MET A 1 18.95 -3.48 2.78
C MET A 1 17.71 -3.78 3.61
N ASN A 2 17.36 -2.95 4.59
CA ASN A 2 16.15 -3.13 5.41
C ASN A 2 15.03 -2.24 4.86
N VAL A 3 13.86 -2.81 4.62
CA VAL A 3 12.68 -2.13 4.06
C VAL A 3 12.30 -0.86 4.80
N ARG A 4 12.57 -0.79 6.11
CA ARG A 4 12.31 0.40 6.94
C ARG A 4 13.11 1.63 6.52
N ASN A 5 14.24 1.42 5.83
CA ASN A 5 15.12 2.50 5.36
C ASN A 5 15.10 2.60 3.82
N PHE A 6 14.12 1.98 3.16
CA PHE A 6 14.03 2.01 1.69
C PHE A 6 13.73 3.42 1.18
N PHE A 7 12.94 4.19 1.92
CA PHE A 7 12.67 5.60 1.65
C PHE A 7 13.31 6.48 2.73
N THR A 8 13.84 7.62 2.32
CA THR A 8 14.20 8.69 3.25
C THR A 8 12.93 9.31 3.86
N PRO A 9 13.03 9.99 5.01
CA PRO A 9 11.88 10.70 5.60
C PRO A 9 11.22 11.69 4.62
N GLU A 10 12.02 12.36 3.79
CA GLU A 10 11.56 13.28 2.76
C GLU A 10 10.78 12.57 1.65
N GLN A 11 11.30 11.44 1.16
CA GLN A 11 10.60 10.62 0.16
C GLN A 11 9.30 10.04 0.72
N GLN A 12 9.29 9.62 1.99
CA GLN A 12 8.09 9.13 2.63
C GLN A 12 7.03 10.23 2.81
N ALA A 13 7.44 11.46 3.13
CA ALA A 13 6.54 12.61 3.18
C ALA A 13 5.95 12.94 1.81
N LEU A 14 6.77 12.91 0.76
CA LEU A 14 6.34 13.13 -0.62
C LEU A 14 5.37 12.06 -1.11
N LEU A 15 5.64 10.78 -0.80
CA LEU A 15 4.74 9.67 -1.10
C LEU A 15 3.40 9.82 -0.38
N LYS A 16 3.41 10.15 0.92
CA LYS A 16 2.17 10.38 1.69
C LYS A 16 1.35 11.54 1.11
N ALA A 17 2.01 12.64 0.73
CA ALA A 17 1.34 13.78 0.11
C ALA A 17 0.74 13.43 -1.26
N ALA A 18 1.46 12.67 -2.08
CA ALA A 18 0.99 12.22 -3.39
C ALA A 18 -0.21 11.27 -3.27
N ILE A 19 -0.13 10.30 -2.34
CA ILE A 19 -1.24 9.37 -2.06
C ILE A 19 -2.45 10.14 -1.54
N GLY A 20 -2.27 11.04 -0.58
CA GLY A 20 -3.37 11.84 -0.03
C GLY A 20 -4.05 12.72 -1.08
N LYS A 21 -3.28 13.27 -2.04
CA LYS A 21 -3.87 14.00 -3.18
C LYS A 21 -4.69 13.08 -4.08
N ALA A 22 -4.21 11.87 -4.37
CA ALA A 22 -4.94 10.90 -5.19
C ALA A 22 -6.22 10.39 -4.51
N GLU A 23 -6.19 10.14 -3.20
CA GLU A 23 -7.37 9.78 -2.39
C GLU A 23 -8.33 10.97 -2.19
N HIS A 24 -7.87 12.22 -2.36
CA HIS A 24 -8.77 13.37 -2.35
C HIS A 24 -9.56 13.48 -3.66
N GLU A 25 -8.90 13.22 -4.78
CA GLU A 25 -9.52 13.25 -6.12
C GLU A 25 -10.36 11.99 -6.41
N THR A 26 -10.19 10.91 -5.64
CA THR A 26 -10.85 9.63 -5.86
C THR A 26 -11.44 9.06 -4.58
N ASN A 27 -12.60 8.39 -4.67
CA ASN A 27 -13.18 7.69 -3.50
C ASN A 27 -12.50 6.33 -3.22
N GLY A 28 -11.24 6.18 -3.64
CA GLY A 28 -10.44 4.97 -3.45
C GLY A 28 -9.56 5.07 -2.22
N GLU A 29 -9.16 3.92 -1.68
CA GLU A 29 -8.13 3.86 -0.63
C GLU A 29 -6.86 3.26 -1.22
N ILE A 30 -5.74 3.98 -1.11
CA ILE A 30 -4.46 3.60 -1.66
C ILE A 30 -3.49 3.30 -0.52
N ARG A 31 -2.92 2.09 -0.50
CA ARG A 31 -1.88 1.71 0.46
C ARG A 31 -0.65 1.16 -0.23
N LEU A 32 0.51 1.46 0.33
CA LEU A 32 1.81 0.96 -0.12
C LEU A 32 2.35 -0.01 0.95
N HIS A 33 2.62 -1.26 0.55
CA HIS A 33 3.20 -2.29 1.41
C HIS A 33 4.55 -2.73 0.84
N LEU A 34 5.62 -2.48 1.60
CA LEU A 34 6.95 -2.95 1.23
C LEU A 34 7.36 -4.10 2.13
N GLU A 35 7.92 -5.15 1.52
CA GLU A 35 8.44 -6.32 2.21
C GLU A 35 9.87 -6.62 1.73
N ASN A 36 10.77 -7.02 2.63
CA ASN A 36 12.16 -7.33 2.29
C ASN A 36 12.30 -8.64 1.51
N ASN A 37 11.42 -9.61 1.80
CA ASN A 37 11.42 -10.92 1.18
C ASN A 37 9.98 -11.33 0.90
N CYS A 38 9.75 -11.95 -0.24
CA CYS A 38 8.45 -12.51 -0.59
C CYS A 38 8.67 -13.98 -0.91
N ASP A 39 8.39 -14.84 0.06
CA ASP A 39 8.50 -16.29 -0.12
C ASP A 39 7.24 -16.79 -0.85
N GLY A 40 7.43 -17.27 -2.09
CA GLY A 40 6.35 -17.80 -2.94
C GLY A 40 5.84 -16.79 -3.97
N ASP A 41 4.57 -16.93 -4.36
CA ASP A 41 3.96 -16.12 -5.41
C ASP A 41 3.60 -14.69 -4.92
N PRO A 42 4.10 -13.63 -5.58
CA PRO A 42 3.84 -12.25 -5.17
C PRO A 42 2.37 -11.86 -5.17
N VAL A 43 1.56 -12.40 -6.10
CA VAL A 43 0.13 -12.09 -6.20
C VAL A 43 -0.63 -12.73 -5.04
N GLN A 44 -0.32 -13.98 -4.70
CA GLN A 44 -0.88 -14.65 -3.53
C GLN A 44 -0.48 -13.93 -2.24
N ARG A 45 0.78 -13.49 -2.12
CA ARG A 45 1.23 -12.71 -0.96
C ARG A 45 0.48 -11.38 -0.86
N ALA A 46 0.38 -10.63 -1.95
CA ALA A 46 -0.36 -9.37 -2.00
C ALA A 46 -1.83 -9.59 -1.62
N THR A 47 -2.46 -10.66 -2.12
CA THR A 47 -3.84 -11.04 -1.80
C THR A 47 -4.00 -11.34 -0.30
N ALA A 48 -3.10 -12.12 0.29
CA ALA A 48 -3.11 -12.41 1.72
C ALA A 48 -2.97 -11.14 2.58
N VAL A 49 -2.08 -10.23 2.17
CA VAL A 49 -1.90 -8.93 2.84
C VAL A 49 -3.15 -8.06 2.68
N PHE A 50 -3.75 -8.01 1.49
CA PHE A 50 -4.98 -7.27 1.21
C PHE A 50 -6.15 -7.74 2.09
N HIS A 51 -6.29 -9.06 2.27
CA HIS A 51 -7.27 -9.63 3.19
C HIS A 51 -6.97 -9.29 4.65
N ARG A 52 -5.71 -9.44 5.09
CA ARG A 52 -5.27 -9.12 6.46
C ARG A 52 -5.50 -7.66 6.82
N LEU A 53 -5.27 -6.74 5.88
CA LEU A 53 -5.50 -5.31 6.04
C LEU A 53 -6.97 -4.90 5.85
N HIS A 54 -7.87 -5.86 5.62
CA HIS A 54 -9.30 -5.63 5.42
C HIS A 54 -9.64 -4.66 4.27
N MET A 55 -8.76 -4.55 3.27
CA MET A 55 -8.94 -3.61 2.16
C MET A 55 -10.12 -3.99 1.24
N HIS A 56 -10.59 -5.24 1.33
CA HIS A 56 -11.82 -5.71 0.67
C HIS A 56 -13.12 -5.28 1.38
N LYS A 57 -13.04 -4.75 2.61
CA LYS A 57 -14.20 -4.33 3.41
C LYS A 57 -14.52 -2.84 3.27
N THR A 58 -13.79 -2.11 2.44
CA THR A 58 -14.07 -0.68 2.21
C THR A 58 -15.44 -0.51 1.56
N LYS A 59 -16.14 0.57 1.94
CA LYS A 59 -17.55 0.79 1.58
C LYS A 59 -17.79 0.68 0.06
N ASN A 60 -16.84 1.17 -0.73
CA ASN A 60 -16.91 1.20 -2.18
C ASN A 60 -16.12 0.08 -2.86
N ARG A 61 -15.40 -0.77 -2.10
CA ARG A 61 -14.52 -1.84 -2.63
C ARG A 61 -13.47 -1.35 -3.64
N ASN A 62 -13.09 -0.07 -3.56
CA ASN A 62 -12.15 0.58 -4.49
C ASN A 62 -10.76 0.74 -3.87
N SER A 63 -10.30 -0.27 -3.13
CA SER A 63 -9.01 -0.21 -2.47
C SER A 63 -7.91 -0.83 -3.31
N VAL A 64 -6.76 -0.17 -3.39
CA VAL A 64 -5.60 -0.58 -4.16
C VAL A 64 -4.41 -0.74 -3.22
N LEU A 65 -3.76 -1.90 -3.29
CA LEU A 65 -2.52 -2.21 -2.56
C LEU A 65 -1.37 -2.26 -3.57
N PHE A 66 -0.37 -1.41 -3.35
CA PHE A 66 0.89 -1.37 -4.09
C PHE A 66 2.00 -2.07 -3.32
#